data_AF-A0A497JT90-F1
#
_entry.id   AF-A0A497JT90-F1
#
_cell.length_a   1.000
_cell.length_b   1.000
_cell.length_c   1.000
_cell.angle_alpha   90.00
_cell.angle_beta   90.00
_cell.angle_gamma   90.00
#
_symmetry.space_group_name_H-M   'P 1'
#
loop_
_entity.id
_entity.type
_entity.pdbx_description
1 polymer ?
#
loop_
_entity_poly.entity_id
_entity_poly.type
_entity_poly.pdbx_seq_one_letter_code
_entity_poly.pdbx_strand_id
1 'polypeptide(L)'
;MEVIAKTSRYTRDCPNIDRGASIRGSLKALDHTYSSTEMRRGWVSNLTDAGEGLQLALRGRIRLRADLLGFDDREAALMAQTARAVEDVMWYAVRDVGQKVLAGFEGDMSALPEEVDSLLASRGSIREGLEASTSVSEALDLMDEIGPSDPDQLVDGLEDQLRNRIEGAEPDVIEEYRFSALELLANALLASETVSSFSSQSRIFVPRRMET
;
A
#
# COMPACT_ATOMS: atom_id res chain seq x y z
N MET A 1 -4.41 -15.19 -9.52
CA MET A 1 -3.28 -16.03 -9.01
C MET A 1 -1.93 -15.31 -9.06
N GLU A 2 -1.66 -14.48 -10.07
CA GLU A 2 -0.39 -13.77 -10.22
C GLU A 2 -0.12 -12.72 -9.12
N VAL A 3 -1.14 -11.94 -8.74
CA VAL A 3 -1.05 -10.97 -7.63
C VAL A 3 -0.64 -11.63 -6.32
N ILE A 4 -1.30 -12.73 -5.95
CA ILE A 4 -0.99 -13.52 -4.74
C ILE A 4 0.45 -14.08 -4.78
N ALA A 5 0.90 -14.54 -5.94
CA ALA A 5 2.27 -15.01 -6.13
C ALA A 5 3.30 -13.88 -5.97
N LYS A 6 3.03 -12.69 -6.54
CA LYS A 6 3.84 -11.48 -6.37
C LYS A 6 3.89 -11.03 -4.90
N THR A 7 2.76 -11.06 -4.19
CA THR A 7 2.71 -10.73 -2.75
C THR A 7 3.57 -11.67 -1.92
N SER A 8 3.56 -12.99 -2.22
CA SER A 8 4.43 -13.95 -1.53
C SER A 8 5.92 -13.70 -1.79
N ARG A 9 6.26 -13.15 -2.96
CA ARG A 9 7.63 -12.87 -3.38
C ARG A 9 8.28 -11.78 -2.53
N TYR A 10 7.57 -10.70 -2.20
CA TYR A 10 8.13 -9.61 -1.37
C TYR A 10 8.52 -10.09 0.04
N THR A 11 7.85 -11.10 0.59
CA THR A 11 8.27 -11.70 1.87
C THR A 11 9.54 -12.55 1.76
N ARG A 12 9.89 -13.01 0.56
CA ARG A 12 11.13 -13.78 0.29
C ARG A 12 12.30 -12.88 -0.10
N ASP A 13 12.00 -11.75 -0.73
CA ASP A 13 12.99 -10.76 -1.15
C ASP A 13 13.37 -9.80 0.00
N CYS A 14 12.63 -9.86 1.12
CA CYS A 14 12.93 -9.10 2.34
C CYS A 14 14.16 -9.69 3.08
N PRO A 15 15.27 -8.92 3.24
CA PRO A 15 16.51 -9.42 3.84
C PRO A 15 16.40 -9.88 5.30
N ASN A 16 15.34 -9.45 5.98
CA ASN A 16 15.10 -9.70 7.40
C ASN A 16 14.29 -10.98 7.66
N ILE A 17 13.85 -11.66 6.58
CA ILE A 17 13.02 -12.86 6.64
C ILE A 17 13.78 -14.07 6.05
N ASP A 18 14.17 -15.01 6.91
CA ASP A 18 14.83 -16.28 6.52
C ASP A 18 13.88 -17.23 5.79
N ARG A 19 12.59 -17.19 6.12
CA ARG A 19 11.54 -17.98 5.45
C ARG A 19 10.28 -17.14 5.28
N GLY A 20 10.04 -16.76 4.02
CA GLY A 20 8.87 -16.00 3.60
C GLY A 20 7.54 -16.76 3.73
N ALA A 21 6.46 -16.03 3.49
CA ALA A 21 5.10 -16.55 3.58
C ALA A 21 4.79 -17.56 2.46
N SER A 22 3.90 -18.50 2.77
CA SER A 22 3.28 -19.35 1.75
C SER A 22 2.12 -18.64 1.05
N ILE A 23 1.67 -19.18 -0.09
CA ILE A 23 0.44 -18.73 -0.78
C ILE A 23 -0.76 -18.68 0.17
N ARG A 24 -0.87 -19.64 1.09
CA ARG A 24 -1.92 -19.65 2.12
C ARG A 24 -1.79 -18.48 3.11
N GLY A 25 -0.56 -18.07 3.41
CA GLY A 25 -0.30 -16.86 4.19
C GLY A 25 -0.76 -15.60 3.45
N SER A 26 -0.50 -15.53 2.14
CA SER A 26 -0.95 -14.42 1.29
C SER A 26 -2.48 -14.34 1.17
N LEU A 27 -3.17 -15.48 1.03
CA LEU A 27 -4.65 -15.51 1.04
C LEU A 27 -5.21 -15.01 2.39
N LYS A 28 -4.66 -15.47 3.52
CA LYS A 28 -5.07 -14.98 4.83
C LYS A 28 -4.78 -13.48 5.03
N ALA A 29 -3.71 -12.97 4.44
CA ALA A 29 -3.42 -11.54 4.50
C ALA A 29 -4.52 -10.74 3.81
N LEU A 30 -4.97 -11.17 2.62
CA LEU A 30 -6.08 -10.55 1.91
C LEU A 30 -7.39 -10.62 2.72
N ASP A 31 -7.73 -11.79 3.26
CA ASP A 31 -8.93 -11.96 4.10
C ASP A 31 -8.90 -10.99 5.31
N HIS A 32 -7.74 -10.86 5.96
CA HIS A 32 -7.58 -9.96 7.10
C HIS A 32 -7.58 -8.48 6.69
N THR A 33 -7.06 -8.13 5.51
CA THR A 33 -7.14 -6.77 4.97
C THR A 33 -8.58 -6.37 4.71
N TYR A 34 -9.37 -7.23 4.04
CA TYR A 34 -10.80 -6.97 3.86
C TYR A 34 -11.55 -6.87 5.20
N SER A 35 -11.23 -7.76 6.14
CA SER A 35 -11.80 -7.69 7.49
C SER A 35 -11.46 -6.36 8.18
N SER A 36 -10.23 -5.84 8.04
CA SER A 36 -9.81 -4.56 8.61
C SER A 36 -10.59 -3.40 7.99
N THR A 37 -10.74 -3.39 6.65
CA THR A 37 -11.57 -2.41 5.93
C THR A 37 -13.02 -2.43 6.42
N GLU A 38 -13.64 -3.61 6.56
CA GLU A 38 -15.00 -3.74 7.09
C GLU A 38 -15.12 -3.26 8.54
N MET A 39 -14.14 -3.58 9.39
CA MET A 39 -14.12 -3.19 10.80
C MET A 39 -14.08 -1.66 10.99
N ARG A 40 -13.38 -0.94 10.10
CA ARG A 40 -13.41 0.53 10.07
C ARG A 40 -14.59 1.12 9.29
N ARG A 41 -15.50 0.27 8.77
CA ARG A 41 -16.67 0.64 7.94
C ARG A 41 -16.29 1.34 6.62
N GLY A 42 -15.17 0.93 6.03
CA GLY A 42 -14.75 1.38 4.71
C GLY A 42 -15.26 0.48 3.59
N TRP A 43 -15.08 0.97 2.37
CA TRP A 43 -15.39 0.27 1.12
C TRP A 43 -14.14 -0.13 0.34
N VAL A 44 -13.06 0.64 0.47
CA VAL A 44 -11.80 0.42 -0.26
C VAL A 44 -10.64 0.26 0.69
N SER A 45 -9.89 -0.84 0.59
CA SER A 45 -8.72 -1.07 1.43
C SER A 45 -7.59 -0.06 1.15
N ASN A 46 -6.94 0.40 2.22
CA ASN A 46 -5.77 1.29 2.16
C ASN A 46 -4.50 0.59 2.71
N LEU A 47 -3.36 1.29 2.74
CA LEU A 47 -2.11 0.68 3.22
C LEU A 47 -2.13 0.32 4.71
N THR A 48 -2.93 1.01 5.53
CA THR A 48 -3.14 0.64 6.94
C THR A 48 -3.82 -0.73 7.03
N ASP A 49 -4.92 -0.92 6.29
CA ASP A 49 -5.66 -2.18 6.25
C ASP A 49 -4.77 -3.34 5.74
N ALA A 50 -3.93 -3.05 4.74
CA ALA A 50 -2.94 -3.99 4.23
C ALA A 50 -1.88 -4.37 5.28
N GLY A 51 -1.39 -3.39 6.03
CA GLY A 51 -0.41 -3.59 7.09
C GLY A 51 -0.95 -4.42 8.25
N GLU A 52 -2.15 -4.08 8.74
CA GLU A 52 -2.82 -4.86 9.78
C GLU A 52 -3.10 -6.30 9.33
N GLY A 53 -3.60 -6.46 8.10
CA GLY A 53 -3.86 -7.78 7.52
C GLY A 53 -2.62 -8.66 7.42
N LEU A 54 -1.51 -8.08 6.94
CA LEU A 54 -0.21 -8.76 6.88
C LEU A 54 0.34 -9.08 8.26
N GLN A 55 0.25 -8.17 9.23
CA GLN A 55 0.73 -8.42 10.60
C GLN A 55 0.04 -9.65 11.22
N LEU A 56 -1.28 -9.76 11.07
CA LEU A 56 -2.06 -10.89 11.56
C LEU A 56 -1.75 -12.19 10.79
N ALA A 57 -1.65 -12.10 9.47
CA ALA A 57 -1.39 -13.25 8.62
C ALA A 57 0.02 -13.82 8.82
N LEU A 58 1.02 -12.97 8.98
CA LEU A 58 2.42 -13.37 9.08
C LEU A 58 2.85 -13.75 10.49
N ARG A 59 2.06 -13.39 11.53
CA ARG A 59 2.32 -13.79 12.91
C ARG A 59 2.47 -15.31 13.05
N GLY A 60 3.67 -15.74 13.46
CA GLY A 60 4.04 -17.15 13.61
C GLY A 60 4.16 -17.93 12.30
N ARG A 61 4.08 -17.25 11.15
CA ARG A 61 4.16 -17.87 9.81
C ARG A 61 5.39 -17.44 9.00
N ILE A 62 6.12 -16.44 9.47
CA ILE A 62 7.44 -16.07 8.95
C ILE A 62 8.51 -16.43 9.96
N ARG A 63 9.72 -16.71 9.45
CA ARG A 63 10.92 -16.85 10.29
C ARG A 63 11.80 -15.64 10.06
N LEU A 64 12.05 -14.88 11.11
CA LEU A 64 12.99 -13.76 11.09
C LEU A 64 14.42 -14.26 11.19
N ARG A 65 15.37 -13.44 10.70
CA ARG A 65 16.80 -13.70 10.81
C ARG A 65 17.21 -13.85 12.28
N ALA A 66 18.13 -14.77 12.57
CA ALA A 66 18.44 -15.15 13.94
C ALA A 66 19.03 -14.03 14.82
N ASP A 67 19.75 -13.09 14.22
CA ASP A 67 20.31 -11.91 14.90
C ASP A 67 19.28 -10.84 15.26
N LEU A 68 18.08 -10.92 14.66
CA LEU A 68 16.93 -10.08 14.99
C LEU A 68 16.15 -10.63 16.19
N LEU A 69 16.55 -11.78 16.74
CA LEU A 69 15.89 -12.47 17.84
C LEU A 69 16.84 -12.59 19.04
N GLY A 70 16.44 -12.06 20.18
CA GLY A 70 17.12 -12.30 21.44
C GLY A 70 16.92 -13.75 21.90
N PHE A 71 17.95 -14.33 22.53
CA PHE A 71 17.91 -15.72 23.05
C PHE A 71 16.81 -15.96 24.10
N ASP A 72 16.29 -14.90 24.73
CA ASP A 72 15.25 -14.92 25.78
C ASP A 72 14.11 -13.91 25.50
N ASP A 73 13.88 -13.56 24.23
CA ASP A 73 12.84 -12.59 23.90
C ASP A 73 11.45 -13.08 24.33
N ARG A 74 10.77 -12.26 25.13
CA ARG A 74 9.37 -12.50 25.51
C ARG A 74 8.49 -12.46 24.27
N GLU A 75 7.35 -13.15 24.31
CA GLU A 75 6.40 -13.22 23.19
C GLU A 75 6.05 -11.83 22.59
N ALA A 76 5.93 -10.80 23.43
CA ALA A 76 5.68 -9.43 22.99
C ALA A 76 6.81 -8.81 22.15
N ALA A 77 8.07 -9.12 22.46
CA ALA A 77 9.22 -8.64 21.68
C ALA A 77 9.24 -9.30 20.29
N LEU A 78 8.95 -10.61 20.22
CA LEU A 78 8.81 -11.35 18.96
C LEU A 78 7.67 -10.79 18.09
N MET A 79 6.54 -10.43 18.70
CA MET A 79 5.43 -9.78 17.99
C MET A 79 5.84 -8.41 17.43
N ALA A 80 6.50 -7.58 18.24
CA ALA A 80 6.98 -6.28 17.79
C ALA A 80 8.01 -6.40 16.65
N GLN A 81 8.88 -7.41 16.70
CA GLN A 81 9.83 -7.69 15.63
C GLN A 81 9.15 -8.15 14.35
N THR A 82 8.12 -8.99 14.48
CA THR A 82 7.30 -9.42 13.35
C THR A 82 6.58 -8.25 12.70
N ALA A 83 6.03 -7.33 13.50
CA ALA A 83 5.37 -6.12 13.00
C ALA A 83 6.36 -5.23 12.21
N ARG A 84 7.57 -5.04 12.74
CA ARG A 84 8.65 -4.31 12.03
C ARG A 84 9.04 -4.98 10.71
N ALA A 85 9.15 -6.31 10.69
CA ALA A 85 9.44 -7.05 9.46
C ALA A 85 8.29 -6.94 8.43
N VAL A 86 7.03 -6.87 8.88
CA VAL A 86 5.89 -6.63 7.99
C VAL A 86 5.97 -5.24 7.36
N GLU A 87 6.25 -4.20 8.16
CA GLU A 87 6.47 -2.85 7.64
C GLU A 87 7.62 -2.81 6.62
N ASP A 88 8.70 -3.55 6.86
CA ASP A 88 9.82 -3.65 5.92
C ASP A 88 9.39 -4.30 4.59
N VAL A 89 8.61 -5.39 4.63
CA VAL A 89 8.02 -6.00 3.42
C VAL A 89 7.14 -5.01 2.67
N MET A 90 6.29 -4.26 3.38
CA MET A 90 5.43 -3.25 2.77
C MET A 90 6.25 -2.13 2.14
N TRP A 91 7.34 -1.70 2.78
CA TRP A 91 8.24 -0.69 2.24
C TRP A 91 8.81 -1.15 0.89
N TYR A 92 9.30 -2.39 0.79
CA TYR A 92 9.78 -2.94 -0.48
C TYR A 92 8.68 -3.03 -1.54
N ALA A 93 7.48 -3.47 -1.15
CA ALA A 93 6.35 -3.62 -2.07
C ALA A 93 5.89 -2.27 -2.63
N VAL A 94 5.68 -1.27 -1.75
CA VAL A 94 5.27 0.07 -2.15
C VAL A 94 6.35 0.74 -3.00
N ARG A 95 7.64 0.58 -2.66
CA ARG A 95 8.73 1.08 -3.48
C ARG A 95 8.72 0.46 -4.88
N ASP A 96 8.60 -0.87 -5.01
CA ASP A 96 8.63 -1.55 -6.31
C ASP A 96 7.42 -1.20 -7.19
N VAL A 97 6.22 -1.15 -6.60
CA VAL A 97 5.00 -0.74 -7.31
C VAL A 97 5.09 0.75 -7.68
N GLY A 98 5.46 1.60 -6.72
CA GLY A 98 5.61 3.03 -6.90
C GLY A 98 6.65 3.39 -7.96
N GLN A 99 7.78 2.68 -8.02
CA GLN A 99 8.79 2.90 -9.06
C GLN A 99 8.26 2.63 -10.47
N LYS A 100 7.34 1.68 -10.66
CA LYS A 100 6.70 1.44 -11.96
C LYS A 100 5.80 2.60 -12.36
N VAL A 101 5.04 3.13 -11.41
CA VAL A 101 4.19 4.31 -11.63
C VAL A 101 5.04 5.51 -11.99
N LEU A 102 6.04 5.84 -11.15
CA LEU A 102 6.92 6.99 -11.39
C LEU A 102 7.76 6.86 -12.67
N ALA A 103 8.14 5.64 -13.08
CA ALA A 103 8.87 5.43 -14.32
C ALA A 103 7.99 5.55 -15.58
N GLY A 104 6.69 5.27 -15.47
CA GLY A 104 5.72 5.45 -16.55
C GLY A 104 5.12 6.86 -16.60
N PHE A 105 5.35 7.68 -15.58
CA PHE A 105 4.77 9.01 -15.49
C PHE A 105 5.51 10.00 -16.41
N GLU A 106 4.76 10.59 -17.34
CA GLU A 106 5.27 11.56 -18.32
C GLU A 106 4.92 13.02 -17.99
N GLY A 107 4.20 13.26 -16.89
CA GLY A 107 3.78 14.59 -16.45
C GLY A 107 4.89 15.38 -15.71
N ASP A 108 4.49 16.48 -15.06
CA ASP A 108 5.42 17.36 -14.35
C ASP A 108 5.87 16.78 -13.00
N MET A 109 6.98 16.04 -13.03
CA MET A 109 7.62 15.47 -11.83
C MET A 109 8.08 16.53 -10.81
N SER A 110 8.20 17.81 -11.19
CA SER A 110 8.57 18.88 -10.26
C SER A 110 7.36 19.41 -9.48
N ALA A 111 6.17 19.41 -10.09
CA ALA A 111 4.92 19.82 -9.44
C ALA A 111 4.28 18.69 -8.63
N LEU A 112 4.51 17.43 -9.02
CA LEU A 112 3.87 16.27 -8.41
C LEU A 112 4.02 16.19 -6.86
N PRO A 113 5.21 16.36 -6.25
CA PRO A 113 5.36 16.38 -4.79
C PRO A 113 4.52 17.44 -4.09
N GLU A 114 4.46 18.65 -4.65
CA GLU A 114 3.75 19.78 -4.06
C GLU A 114 2.24 19.58 -4.12
N GLU A 115 1.73 19.06 -5.25
CA GLU A 115 0.33 18.71 -5.41
C GLU A 115 -0.09 17.58 -4.45
N VAL A 116 0.75 16.55 -4.28
CA VAL A 116 0.52 15.47 -3.30
C VAL A 116 0.46 16.04 -1.88
N ASP A 117 1.41 16.88 -1.48
CA ASP A 117 1.41 17.47 -0.13
C ASP A 117 0.18 18.34 0.10
N SER A 118 -0.22 19.13 -0.90
CA SER A 118 -1.43 19.96 -0.86
C SER A 118 -2.69 19.13 -0.66
N LEU A 119 -2.86 18.03 -1.41
CA LEU A 119 -4.00 17.12 -1.27
C LEU A 119 -4.00 16.41 0.08
N LEU A 120 -2.83 15.99 0.56
CA LEU A 120 -2.68 15.42 1.91
C LEU A 120 -2.96 16.45 3.01
N ALA A 121 -2.68 17.72 2.80
CA ALA A 121 -3.02 18.78 3.76
C ALA A 121 -4.50 19.19 3.71
N SER A 122 -5.14 19.01 2.55
CA SER A 122 -6.55 19.36 2.33
C SER A 122 -7.48 18.54 3.23
N ARG A 123 -8.29 19.21 4.04
CA ARG A 123 -9.40 18.57 4.77
C ARG A 123 -10.67 18.43 3.93
N GLY A 124 -10.64 18.90 2.68
CA GLY A 124 -11.75 18.82 1.73
C GLY A 124 -11.79 17.47 1.00
N SER A 125 -12.70 17.39 0.04
CA SER A 125 -12.80 16.24 -0.87
C SER A 125 -11.55 16.18 -1.77
N ILE A 126 -11.04 14.96 -1.98
CA ILE A 126 -9.91 14.71 -2.87
C ILE A 126 -10.34 14.99 -4.30
N ARG A 127 -11.59 14.64 -4.67
CA ARG A 127 -12.13 14.97 -5.98
C ARG A 127 -12.01 16.46 -6.30
N GLU A 128 -12.39 17.34 -5.39
CA GLU A 128 -12.29 18.80 -5.60
C GLU A 128 -10.83 19.24 -5.73
N GLY A 129 -9.94 18.65 -4.93
CA GLY A 129 -8.51 18.94 -5.01
C GLY A 129 -7.87 18.49 -6.33
N LEU A 130 -8.30 17.35 -6.87
CA LEU A 130 -7.75 16.79 -8.12
C LEU A 130 -8.04 17.68 -9.33
N GLU A 131 -9.15 18.42 -9.34
CA GLU A 131 -9.44 19.39 -10.40
C GLU A 131 -8.36 20.49 -10.51
N ALA A 132 -7.64 20.76 -9.41
CA ALA A 132 -6.55 21.72 -9.35
C ALA A 132 -5.15 21.08 -9.39
N SER A 133 -5.04 19.75 -9.36
CA SER A 133 -3.79 18.99 -9.27
C SER A 133 -3.60 18.12 -10.52
N THR A 134 -3.12 18.73 -11.59
CA THR A 134 -2.98 18.07 -12.90
C THR A 134 -2.01 16.89 -12.85
N SER A 135 -0.84 17.08 -12.22
CA SER A 135 0.20 16.05 -12.14
C SER A 135 -0.27 14.84 -11.34
N VAL A 136 -1.00 15.05 -10.24
CA VAL A 136 -1.59 13.96 -9.45
C VAL A 136 -2.70 13.26 -10.22
N SER A 137 -3.56 13.99 -10.93
CA SER A 137 -4.61 13.37 -11.75
C SER A 137 -4.02 12.45 -12.82
N GLU A 138 -3.00 12.92 -13.55
CA GLU A 138 -2.30 12.12 -14.56
C GLU A 138 -1.63 10.88 -13.96
N ALA A 139 -1.04 11.01 -12.75
CA ALA A 139 -0.43 9.88 -12.07
C ALA A 139 -1.48 8.84 -11.62
N LEU A 140 -2.65 9.27 -11.18
CA LEU A 140 -3.76 8.39 -10.81
C LEU A 140 -4.33 7.67 -12.03
N ASP A 141 -4.51 8.37 -13.15
CA ASP A 141 -4.98 7.77 -14.41
C ASP A 141 -3.99 6.68 -14.88
N LEU A 142 -2.69 6.95 -14.79
CA LEU A 142 -1.64 5.96 -15.09
C LEU A 142 -1.71 4.73 -14.17
N MET A 143 -2.01 4.92 -12.88
CA MET A 143 -2.18 3.81 -11.94
C MET A 143 -3.33 2.88 -12.33
N ASP A 144 -4.44 3.45 -12.82
CA ASP A 144 -5.60 2.69 -13.32
C ASP A 144 -5.25 1.88 -14.58
N GLU A 145 -4.42 2.45 -15.46
CA GLU A 145 -3.93 1.80 -16.68
C GLU A 145 -2.96 0.65 -16.39
N ILE A 146 -2.01 0.83 -15.46
CA ILE A 146 -0.99 -0.19 -15.11
C ILE A 146 -1.59 -1.37 -14.33
N GLY A 147 -2.78 -1.21 -13.74
CA GLY A 147 -3.47 -2.26 -13.00
C GLY A 147 -3.63 -3.59 -13.78
N PRO A 148 -3.77 -4.74 -13.11
CA PRO A 148 -3.90 -6.04 -13.78
C PRO A 148 -5.13 -6.07 -14.69
N SER A 149 -4.96 -6.18 -16.02
CA SER A 149 -6.02 -6.10 -17.04
C SER A 149 -6.93 -7.32 -17.15
N ASP A 150 -6.70 -8.35 -16.34
CA ASP A 150 -7.36 -9.65 -16.47
C ASP A 150 -8.59 -9.73 -15.53
N PRO A 151 -9.82 -9.81 -16.06
CA PRO A 151 -11.03 -9.86 -15.24
C PRO A 151 -11.11 -11.10 -14.34
N ASP A 152 -10.40 -12.19 -14.67
CA ASP A 152 -10.28 -13.38 -13.81
C ASP A 152 -9.39 -13.14 -12.58
N GLN A 153 -8.78 -11.95 -12.46
CA GLN A 153 -7.99 -11.52 -11.32
C GLN A 153 -8.71 -10.48 -10.43
N LEU A 154 -9.85 -9.96 -10.88
CA LEU A 154 -10.69 -9.06 -10.09
C LEU A 154 -11.48 -9.88 -9.07
N VAL A 155 -11.49 -9.41 -7.82
CA VAL A 155 -12.04 -10.16 -6.68
C VAL A 155 -13.53 -9.91 -6.51
N ASP A 156 -14.04 -8.76 -6.98
CA ASP A 156 -15.45 -8.36 -6.85
C ASP A 156 -15.93 -7.42 -7.98
N GLY A 157 -17.25 -7.32 -8.18
CA GLY A 157 -17.88 -6.40 -9.13
C GLY A 157 -17.65 -4.92 -8.81
N LEU A 158 -17.35 -4.58 -7.55
CA LEU A 158 -16.95 -3.22 -7.17
C LEU A 158 -15.59 -2.83 -7.76
N GLU A 159 -14.65 -3.77 -7.86
CA GLU A 159 -13.31 -3.54 -8.43
C GLU A 159 -13.42 -3.26 -9.95
N ASP A 160 -14.25 -4.04 -10.65
CA ASP A 160 -14.57 -3.81 -12.06
C ASP A 160 -15.27 -2.44 -12.28
N GLN A 161 -16.19 -2.09 -11.38
CA GLN A 161 -16.89 -0.80 -11.42
C GLN A 161 -15.94 0.37 -11.19
N LEU A 162 -15.08 0.33 -10.17
CA LEU A 162 -14.13 1.41 -9.88
C LEU A 162 -13.14 1.63 -11.02
N ARG A 163 -12.77 0.57 -11.74
CA ARG A 163 -11.79 0.65 -12.83
C ARG A 163 -12.39 1.09 -14.16
N ASN A 164 -13.55 0.54 -14.52
CA ASN A 164 -14.11 0.73 -15.86
C ASN A 164 -15.27 1.74 -15.91
N ARG A 165 -15.87 2.06 -14.76
CA ARG A 165 -17.08 2.90 -14.64
C ARG A 165 -17.09 3.65 -13.31
N ILE A 166 -16.00 4.35 -12.99
CA ILE A 166 -15.82 5.01 -11.70
C ILE A 166 -16.97 5.99 -11.40
N GLU A 167 -17.58 6.61 -12.42
CA GLU A 167 -18.71 7.54 -12.27
C GLU A 167 -19.99 6.86 -11.77
N GLY A 168 -20.09 5.54 -11.92
CA GLY A 168 -21.22 4.77 -11.41
C GLY A 168 -21.09 4.39 -9.94
N ALA A 169 -19.91 4.54 -9.32
CA ALA A 169 -19.68 4.20 -7.91
C ALA A 169 -20.23 5.29 -6.97
N GLU A 170 -20.51 4.91 -5.72
CA GLU A 170 -20.95 5.88 -4.72
C GLU A 170 -19.82 6.89 -4.39
N PRO A 171 -20.14 8.18 -4.15
CA PRO A 171 -19.12 9.21 -3.95
C PRO A 171 -18.10 8.89 -2.84
N ASP A 172 -18.56 8.31 -1.73
CA ASP A 172 -17.68 7.95 -0.61
C ASP A 172 -16.68 6.85 -1.00
N VAL A 173 -17.09 5.91 -1.86
CA VAL A 173 -16.19 4.85 -2.37
C VAL A 173 -15.12 5.45 -3.29
N ILE A 174 -15.51 6.38 -4.15
CA ILE A 174 -14.59 7.07 -5.06
C ILE A 174 -13.56 7.88 -4.26
N GLU A 175 -13.99 8.55 -3.20
CA GLU A 175 -13.09 9.28 -2.29
C GLU A 175 -12.10 8.35 -1.60
N GLU A 176 -12.54 7.21 -1.05
CA GLU A 176 -11.63 6.23 -0.45
C GLU A 176 -10.66 5.62 -1.47
N TYR A 177 -11.13 5.32 -2.68
CA TYR A 177 -10.31 4.79 -3.77
C TYR A 177 -9.18 5.76 -4.14
N ARG A 178 -9.53 7.03 -4.38
CA ARG A 178 -8.58 8.09 -4.71
C ARG A 178 -7.62 8.38 -3.56
N PHE A 179 -8.09 8.33 -2.31
CA PHE A 179 -7.21 8.47 -1.16
C PHE A 179 -6.19 7.34 -1.06
N SER A 180 -6.63 6.10 -1.27
CA SER A 180 -5.74 4.93 -1.26
C SER A 180 -4.66 5.03 -2.33
N ALA A 181 -5.03 5.49 -3.53
CA ALA A 181 -4.09 5.71 -4.62
C ALA A 181 -3.13 6.90 -4.35
N LEU A 182 -3.64 8.01 -3.80
CA LEU A 182 -2.82 9.14 -3.34
C LEU A 182 -1.82 8.72 -2.25
N GLU A 183 -2.26 7.88 -1.30
CA GLU A 183 -1.40 7.32 -0.25
C GLU A 183 -0.27 6.46 -0.83
N LEU A 184 -0.56 5.64 -1.84
CA LEU A 184 0.47 4.85 -2.54
C LEU A 184 1.47 5.76 -3.26
N LEU A 185 0.98 6.80 -3.95
CA LEU A 185 1.83 7.76 -4.66
C LEU A 185 2.72 8.57 -3.71
N ALA A 186 2.18 9.02 -2.58
CA ALA A 186 2.95 9.68 -1.52
C ALA A 186 4.07 8.77 -1.01
N ASN A 187 3.76 7.51 -0.73
CA ASN A 187 4.77 6.55 -0.28
C ASN A 187 5.79 6.20 -1.38
N ALA A 188 5.41 6.21 -2.65
CA ALA A 188 6.34 6.06 -3.77
C ALA A 188 7.38 7.19 -3.81
N LEU A 189 6.93 8.44 -3.64
CA LEU A 189 7.80 9.63 -3.62
C LEU A 189 8.74 9.65 -2.41
N LEU A 190 8.28 9.17 -1.25
CA LEU A 190 9.13 8.98 -0.06
C LEU A 190 10.18 7.88 -0.30
N ALA A 191 9.75 6.75 -0.88
CA ALA A 191 10.63 5.61 -1.09
C ALA A 191 11.66 5.80 -2.22
N SER A 192 11.40 6.71 -3.17
CA SER A 192 12.34 7.14 -4.21
C SER A 192 13.27 8.27 -3.75
N GLU A 193 13.13 8.74 -2.52
CA GLU A 193 13.88 9.88 -1.96
C GLU A 193 13.64 11.20 -2.72
N THR A 194 12.55 11.28 -3.51
CA THR A 194 12.15 12.53 -4.19
C THR A 194 11.71 13.57 -3.15
N VAL A 195 11.12 13.10 -2.06
CA VAL A 195 10.68 13.90 -0.91
C VAL A 195 11.15 13.24 0.37
N SER A 196 11.59 14.02 1.35
CA SER A 196 11.99 13.49 2.66
C SER A 196 10.81 13.31 3.64
N SER A 197 9.78 14.14 3.51
CA SER A 197 8.58 14.13 4.35
C SER A 197 7.46 15.00 3.77
N PHE A 198 6.21 14.66 4.08
CA PHE A 198 5.03 15.49 3.80
C PHE A 198 4.57 16.25 5.06
N SER A 199 3.94 17.41 4.89
CA SER A 199 3.44 18.24 5.99
C SER A 199 2.35 17.54 6.80
N SER A 200 1.51 16.74 6.13
CA SER A 200 0.39 16.00 6.74
C SER A 200 0.60 14.48 6.73
N GLN A 201 1.86 14.04 6.88
CA GLN A 201 2.23 12.62 6.83
C GLN A 201 1.48 11.73 7.84
N SER A 202 0.97 12.27 8.95
CA SER A 202 0.18 11.52 9.92
C SER A 202 -1.17 11.02 9.39
N ARG A 203 -1.61 11.48 8.21
CA ARG A 203 -2.84 11.01 7.56
C ARG A 203 -2.66 9.72 6.76
N ILE A 204 -1.42 9.39 6.42
CA ILE A 204 -1.09 8.20 5.64
C ILE A 204 -0.27 7.24 6.48
N PHE A 205 -0.39 5.96 6.16
CA PHE A 205 0.51 4.95 6.66
C PHE A 205 1.79 4.95 5.84
N VAL A 206 2.92 5.18 6.52
CA VAL A 206 4.25 5.12 5.91
C VAL A 206 4.99 3.89 6.41
N PRO A 207 5.12 2.82 5.61
CA PRO A 207 5.83 1.62 6.02
C PRO A 207 7.31 1.93 6.25
N ARG A 208 7.87 1.41 7.34
CA ARG A 208 9.26 1.67 7.70
C ARG A 208 10.16 0.55 7.26
N ARG A 209 11.28 0.93 6.66
CA ARG A 209 12.38 0.01 6.44
C ARG A 209 12.97 -0.41 7.79
N MET A 210 13.23 -1.69 7.95
CA MET A 210 13.89 -2.21 9.14
C MET A 210 15.40 -2.10 8.96
N GLU A 211 16.03 -1.20 9.71
CA GLU A 211 17.48 -1.06 9.76
C GLU A 211 18.10 -2.25 10.53
N THR A 212 19.20 -2.78 9.99
CA THR A 212 20.01 -3.85 10.59
C THR A 212 21.34 -3.32 11.07
#